data_AF-A0A497TG05-F1
#
_entry.id   AF-A0A497TG05-F1
#
_cell.length_a   1.000
_cell.length_b   1.000
_cell.length_c   1.000
_cell.angle_alpha   90.00
_cell.angle_beta   90.00
_cell.angle_gamma   90.00
#
_symmetry.space_group_name_H-M   'P 1'
#
loop_
_entity.id
_entity.type
_entity.pdbx_description
1 polymer ?
#
loop_
_entity_poly.entity_id
_entity_poly.type
_entity_poly.pdbx_seq_one_letter_code
_entity_poly.pdbx_strand_id
1 'polypeptide(L)'
;MVLIVVFSKPEKPREYIIEIIKPDSDMENVPQLSLKGFSQAQIDVEPGMIRLTAHCYRLDIETAPEQTNSIEKALKGEIDIRPNTHDLIKYVLESFDIGVLMVKIDDFIENIYRAKLILRQNDKILNLDVRPSDAVAIAVRTNASIYVKNSLLESKGEWVC
;
A
#
# COMPACT_ATOMS: atom_id res chain seq x y z
N MET A 1 -15.25 -4.39 -28.83
CA MET A 1 -15.66 -3.05 -28.36
C MET A 1 -15.54 -3.06 -26.84
N VAL A 2 -14.43 -2.55 -26.30
CA VAL A 2 -14.22 -2.44 -24.85
C VAL A 2 -14.27 -0.95 -24.51
N LEU A 3 -15.26 -0.56 -23.75
CA LEU A 3 -15.43 0.77 -23.19
C LEU A 3 -15.57 0.61 -21.70
N ILE A 4 -14.65 1.15 -20.90
CA ILE A 4 -14.96 1.54 -19.53
C ILE A 4 -14.17 2.81 -19.21
N VAL A 5 -14.91 3.81 -18.73
CA VAL A 5 -14.48 5.16 -18.35
C VAL A 5 -14.54 5.26 -16.82
N VAL A 6 -13.55 5.88 -16.19
CA VAL A 6 -13.65 6.30 -14.77
C VAL A 6 -13.68 7.83 -14.73
N PHE A 7 -14.84 8.40 -14.41
CA PHE A 7 -15.01 9.84 -14.20
C PHE A 7 -14.81 10.19 -12.72
N SER A 8 -13.84 11.07 -12.46
CA SER A 8 -13.70 11.88 -11.24
C SER A 8 -14.53 13.18 -11.40
N LYS A 9 -15.18 13.64 -10.32
CA LYS A 9 -15.81 14.97 -10.21
C LYS A 9 -15.76 15.45 -8.75
N PRO A 10 -15.74 16.77 -8.47
CA PRO A 10 -14.53 17.49 -8.06
C PRO A 10 -14.53 17.95 -6.59
N GLU A 11 -15.37 17.40 -5.72
CA GLU A 11 -15.57 17.91 -4.35
C GLU A 11 -15.40 16.83 -3.24
N LYS A 12 -14.20 16.22 -3.13
CA LYS A 12 -13.65 15.43 -1.98
C LYS A 12 -14.39 14.11 -1.58
N PRO A 13 -13.78 13.10 -0.90
CA PRO A 13 -12.38 12.88 -0.51
C PRO A 13 -11.80 11.45 -0.78
N ARG A 14 -12.46 10.53 -1.50
CA ARG A 14 -11.96 9.13 -1.66
C ARG A 14 -12.15 8.60 -3.08
N GLU A 15 -11.31 9.05 -4.00
CA GLU A 15 -11.32 8.53 -5.36
C GLU A 15 -10.57 7.19 -5.44
N TYR A 16 -11.27 6.16 -5.89
CA TYR A 16 -10.68 4.91 -6.34
C TYR A 16 -10.36 5.05 -7.82
N ILE A 17 -9.07 5.09 -8.16
CA ILE A 17 -8.65 5.19 -9.55
C ILE A 17 -8.51 3.75 -10.07
N ILE A 18 -9.43 3.35 -10.94
CA ILE A 18 -9.38 2.07 -11.66
C ILE A 18 -8.85 2.38 -13.06
N GLU A 19 -7.67 1.87 -13.38
CA GLU A 19 -7.12 1.96 -14.74
C GLU A 19 -7.14 0.59 -15.40
N ILE A 20 -7.72 0.54 -16.58
CA ILE A 20 -7.72 -0.67 -17.40
C ILE A 20 -6.55 -0.55 -18.36
N ILE A 21 -5.54 -1.38 -18.14
CA ILE A 21 -4.44 -1.52 -19.09
C ILE A 21 -5.01 -2.29 -20.30
N LYS A 22 -4.71 -1.82 -21.51
CA LYS A 22 -5.05 -2.61 -22.70
C LYS A 22 -4.06 -3.78 -22.77
N PRO A 23 -4.50 -4.99 -23.18
CA PRO A 23 -3.62 -6.17 -23.23
C PRO A 23 -2.32 -5.98 -24.03
N ASP A 24 -2.27 -5.02 -24.95
CA ASP A 24 -1.09 -4.69 -25.77
C ASP A 24 -0.25 -3.50 -25.27
N SER A 25 -0.54 -2.90 -24.11
CA SER A 25 0.31 -1.83 -23.56
C SER A 25 1.40 -2.39 -22.66
N ASP A 26 2.64 -2.01 -22.95
CA ASP A 26 3.81 -2.31 -22.10
C ASP A 26 3.52 -1.85 -20.67
N MET A 27 3.59 -2.78 -19.70
CA MET A 27 3.37 -2.50 -18.28
C MET A 27 4.31 -1.40 -17.74
N GLU A 28 5.45 -1.15 -18.40
CA GLU A 28 6.39 -0.07 -18.08
C GLU A 28 5.79 1.33 -18.24
N ASN A 29 4.76 1.50 -19.06
CA ASN A 29 4.16 2.80 -19.36
C ASN A 29 2.97 3.18 -18.47
N VAL A 30 2.69 2.41 -17.42
CA VAL A 30 1.59 2.68 -16.48
C VAL A 30 2.12 3.59 -15.36
N PRO A 31 1.71 4.88 -15.30
CA PRO A 31 2.30 5.84 -14.37
C PRO A 31 2.23 5.42 -12.90
N GLN A 32 1.17 4.72 -12.51
CA GLN A 32 0.91 4.23 -11.15
C GLN A 32 1.88 3.11 -10.75
N LEU A 33 2.45 2.39 -11.72
CA LEU A 33 3.47 1.36 -11.46
C LEU A 33 4.88 1.95 -11.32
N SER A 34 5.13 3.15 -11.86
CA SER A 34 6.43 3.81 -11.81
C SER A 34 7.00 3.93 -10.39
N LEU A 35 8.22 3.43 -10.18
CA LEU A 35 8.97 3.53 -8.92
C LEU A 35 9.94 4.72 -8.91
N LYS A 36 9.90 5.58 -9.93
CA LYS A 36 10.78 6.75 -9.99
C LYS A 36 10.50 7.67 -8.79
N GLY A 37 11.54 7.92 -7.98
CA GLY A 37 11.42 8.74 -6.78
C GLY A 37 10.84 8.01 -5.56
N PHE A 38 10.80 6.68 -5.60
CA PHE A 38 10.45 5.83 -4.47
C PHE A 38 11.64 4.97 -4.05
N SER A 39 11.72 4.69 -2.76
CA SER A 39 12.67 3.74 -2.18
C SER A 39 11.91 2.59 -1.54
N GLN A 40 12.38 1.36 -1.74
CA GLN A 40 11.80 0.20 -1.07
C GLN A 40 12.09 0.31 0.44
N ALA A 41 11.06 0.09 1.25
CA ALA A 41 11.14 0.21 2.70
C ALA A 41 11.18 -1.15 3.39
N GLN A 42 12.00 -1.23 4.42
CA GLN A 42 11.94 -2.28 5.43
C GLN A 42 10.96 -1.88 6.52
N ILE A 43 10.22 -2.86 7.04
CA ILE A 43 9.16 -2.65 8.02
C ILE A 43 9.66 -3.17 9.37
N ASP A 44 9.48 -2.35 10.39
CA ASP A 44 9.58 -2.73 11.78
C ASP A 44 8.29 -2.26 12.49
N VAL A 45 7.85 -3.00 13.51
CA VAL A 45 6.55 -2.74 14.16
C VAL A 45 6.74 -2.73 15.67
N GLU A 46 6.35 -1.62 16.29
CA GLU A 46 6.27 -1.46 17.74
C GLU A 46 4.81 -1.29 18.16
N PRO A 47 4.43 -1.54 19.42
CA PRO A 47 3.07 -1.31 19.89
C PRO A 47 2.60 0.12 19.64
N GLY A 48 1.62 0.30 18.74
CA GLY A 48 1.07 1.60 18.37
C GLY A 48 1.84 2.36 17.28
N MET A 49 2.87 1.76 16.67
CA MET A 49 3.69 2.43 15.66
C MET A 49 4.20 1.48 14.56
N ILE A 50 4.12 1.93 13.32
CA ILE A 50 4.77 1.28 12.17
C ILE A 50 5.98 2.10 11.79
N ARG A 51 7.14 1.45 11.73
CA ARG A 51 8.42 2.05 11.35
C ARG A 51 8.83 1.57 9.97
N LEU A 52 9.16 2.53 9.10
CA LEU A 52 9.60 2.28 7.74
C LEU A 52 11.00 2.84 7.53
N THR A 53 11.96 1.98 7.20
CA THR A 53 13.35 2.37 6.97
C THR A 53 13.68 2.24 5.49
N ALA A 54 14.11 3.33 4.87
CA ALA A 54 14.50 3.38 3.46
C ALA A 54 15.53 4.50 3.23
N HIS A 55 16.56 4.23 2.42
CA HIS A 55 17.54 5.24 1.98
C HIS A 55 18.10 6.12 3.12
N CYS A 56 18.53 5.50 4.22
CA CYS A 56 19.03 6.20 5.42
C CYS A 56 18.04 7.07 6.20
N TYR A 57 16.76 7.00 5.84
CA TYR A 57 15.69 7.61 6.59
C TYR A 57 14.84 6.57 7.31
N ARG A 58 14.32 6.97 8.45
CA ARG A 58 13.33 6.26 9.24
C ARG A 58 12.05 7.10 9.30
N LEU A 59 10.93 6.50 8.94
CA LEU A 59 9.61 7.13 9.00
C LEU A 59 8.74 6.35 9.98
N ASP A 60 8.36 7.01 11.08
CA ASP A 60 7.52 6.44 12.12
C ASP A 60 6.07 6.94 11.93
N ILE A 61 5.13 5.99 11.83
CA ILE A 61 3.71 6.22 11.61
C ILE A 61 2.93 5.67 12.80
N GLU A 62 2.34 6.55 13.60
CA GLU A 62 1.48 6.17 14.72
C GLU A 62 0.17 5.53 14.23
N THR A 63 -0.25 4.47 14.91
CA THR A 63 -1.52 3.77 14.65
C THR A 63 -2.04 3.12 15.94
N ALA A 64 -3.29 2.64 15.93
CA ALA A 64 -3.83 1.96 17.11
C ALA A 64 -3.05 0.65 17.41
N PRO A 65 -2.80 0.30 18.69
CA PRO A 65 -2.05 -0.90 19.07
C PRO A 65 -2.63 -2.20 18.51
N GLU A 66 -3.94 -2.26 18.30
CA GLU A 66 -4.61 -3.42 17.70
C GLU A 66 -4.22 -3.61 16.23
N GLN A 67 -3.94 -2.51 15.52
CA GLN A 67 -3.47 -2.53 14.14
C GLN A 67 -2.04 -3.05 14.07
N THR A 68 -1.15 -2.54 14.93
CA THR A 68 0.25 -3.01 14.96
C THR A 68 0.34 -4.47 15.37
N ASN A 69 -0.45 -4.90 16.36
CA ASN A 69 -0.51 -6.31 16.76
C ASN A 69 -0.95 -7.22 15.60
N SER A 70 -1.93 -6.79 14.80
CA SER A 70 -2.35 -7.55 13.61
C SER A 70 -1.24 -7.64 12.56
N ILE A 71 -0.44 -6.59 12.37
CA ILE A 71 0.70 -6.60 11.43
C ILE A 71 1.84 -7.47 11.97
N GLU A 72 2.19 -7.32 13.24
CA GLU A 72 3.28 -8.04 13.90
C GLU A 72 3.04 -9.55 13.86
N LYS A 73 1.82 -10.02 14.15
CA LYS A 73 1.45 -11.43 14.01
C LYS A 73 1.69 -11.96 12.59
N ALA A 74 1.32 -11.17 11.58
CA ALA A 74 1.52 -11.56 10.19
C ALA A 74 3.00 -11.59 9.80
N LEU A 75 3.82 -10.64 10.31
CA LEU A 75 5.28 -10.66 10.13
C LEU A 75 5.92 -11.91 10.73
N LYS A 76 5.41 -12.38 11.88
CA LYS A 76 5.85 -13.61 12.54
C LYS A 76 5.31 -14.89 11.89
N GLY A 77 4.41 -14.78 10.91
CA GLY A 77 3.74 -15.92 10.30
C GLY A 77 2.77 -16.65 11.25
N GLU A 78 2.28 -15.97 12.29
CA GLU A 78 1.30 -16.53 13.21
C GLU A 78 -0.08 -16.65 12.54
N ILE A 79 -0.71 -17.81 12.70
CA ILE A 79 -2.04 -18.10 12.13
C ILE A 79 -3.03 -18.27 13.29
N ASP A 80 -4.00 -17.37 13.37
CA ASP A 80 -5.07 -17.43 14.36
C ASP A 80 -6.13 -18.50 13.96
N ILE A 81 -6.85 -19.05 14.95
CA ILE A 81 -7.91 -20.07 14.74
C ILE A 81 -9.03 -19.54 13.84
N ARG A 82 -9.26 -18.23 13.85
CA ARG A 82 -10.21 -17.51 12.99
C ARG A 82 -9.46 -16.40 12.28
N PRO A 83 -9.73 -16.16 10.98
CA PRO A 83 -9.08 -15.08 10.25
C PRO A 83 -9.47 -13.73 10.86
N ASN A 84 -8.48 -12.86 11.02
CA ASN A 84 -8.74 -11.44 11.31
C ASN A 84 -9.19 -10.71 10.03
N THR A 85 -9.53 -9.43 10.16
CA THR A 85 -10.03 -8.62 9.03
C THR A 85 -9.05 -8.58 7.85
N HIS A 86 -7.75 -8.47 8.11
CA HIS A 86 -6.74 -8.42 7.05
C HIS A 86 -6.52 -9.78 6.38
N ASP A 87 -6.64 -10.88 7.14
CA ASP A 87 -6.62 -12.24 6.57
C ASP A 87 -7.86 -12.46 5.69
N LEU A 88 -9.04 -12.02 6.15
CA LEU A 88 -10.27 -12.08 5.36
C LEU A 88 -10.12 -11.29 4.05
N ILE A 89 -9.55 -10.09 4.09
CA ILE A 89 -9.30 -9.28 2.88
C ILE A 89 -8.33 -10.01 1.93
N LYS A 90 -7.24 -10.59 2.45
CA LYS A 90 -6.33 -11.43 1.63
C LYS A 90 -7.09 -12.56 0.95
N TYR A 91 -7.90 -13.32 1.68
CA TYR A 91 -8.67 -14.41 1.09
C TYR A 91 -9.67 -13.93 0.04
N VAL A 92 -10.31 -12.78 0.25
CA VAL A 92 -11.18 -12.17 -0.77
C VAL A 92 -10.36 -11.83 -2.02
N LEU A 93 -9.21 -11.18 -1.90
CA LEU A 93 -8.36 -10.85 -3.05
C LEU A 93 -7.95 -12.11 -3.81
N GLU A 94 -7.48 -13.14 -3.10
CA GLU A 94 -7.10 -14.43 -3.68
C GLU A 94 -8.28 -15.15 -4.35
N SER A 95 -9.46 -15.16 -3.73
CA SER A 95 -10.65 -15.85 -4.28
C SER A 95 -11.18 -15.22 -5.58
N PHE A 96 -10.81 -13.97 -5.85
CA PHE A 96 -11.20 -13.23 -7.05
C PHE A 96 -10.03 -13.02 -8.03
N ASP A 97 -8.94 -13.78 -7.85
CA ASP A 97 -7.71 -13.69 -8.66
C ASP A 97 -7.15 -12.26 -8.75
N ILE A 98 -7.19 -11.55 -7.62
CA ILE A 98 -6.66 -10.19 -7.48
C ILE A 98 -5.30 -10.25 -6.79
N GLY A 99 -4.23 -9.94 -7.52
CA GLY A 99 -2.88 -9.84 -7.00
C GLY A 99 -2.61 -8.49 -6.36
N VAL A 100 -1.93 -8.46 -5.21
CA VAL A 100 -1.36 -7.23 -4.64
C VAL A 100 0.03 -7.03 -5.24
N LEU A 101 0.22 -5.97 -6.02
CA LEU A 101 1.51 -5.71 -6.66
C LEU A 101 2.49 -5.03 -5.71
N MET A 102 2.04 -3.95 -5.07
CA MET A 102 2.88 -3.13 -4.20
C MET A 102 2.04 -2.16 -3.37
N VAL A 103 2.66 -1.63 -2.32
CA VAL A 103 2.17 -0.49 -1.56
C VAL A 103 3.10 0.70 -1.77
N LYS A 104 2.53 1.90 -1.94
CA LYS A 104 3.28 3.15 -2.00
C LYS A 104 2.79 4.10 -0.92
N ILE A 105 3.68 4.58 -0.06
CA ILE A 105 3.39 5.66 0.89
C ILE A 105 3.98 6.92 0.29
N ASP A 106 3.10 7.81 -0.17
CA ASP A 106 3.47 8.84 -1.14
C ASP A 106 3.12 10.27 -0.74
N ASP A 107 2.35 10.46 0.34
CA ASP A 107 1.88 11.79 0.72
C ASP A 107 1.65 11.94 2.23
N PHE A 108 1.67 13.20 2.68
CA PHE A 108 1.34 13.63 4.04
C PHE A 108 0.57 14.96 3.98
N ILE A 109 -0.75 14.86 4.09
CA ILE A 109 -1.67 16.00 3.96
C ILE A 109 -2.49 16.10 5.25
N GLU A 110 -2.67 17.33 5.76
CA GLU A 110 -3.50 17.60 6.95
C GLU A 110 -3.08 16.73 8.17
N ASN A 111 -1.77 16.51 8.33
CA ASN A 111 -1.16 15.65 9.34
C ASN A 111 -1.50 14.15 9.23
N ILE A 112 -1.92 13.69 8.05
CA ILE A 112 -2.32 12.31 7.81
C ILE A 112 -1.47 11.76 6.66
N TYR A 113 -0.74 10.68 6.94
CA TYR A 113 -0.05 9.90 5.92
C TYR A 113 -1.06 9.20 5.01
N ARG A 114 -0.78 9.19 3.70
CA ARG A 114 -1.56 8.47 2.71
C ARG A 114 -0.74 7.36 2.07
N ALA A 115 -1.44 6.31 1.70
CA ALA A 115 -0.86 5.19 0.99
C ALA A 115 -1.74 4.78 -0.19
N LYS A 116 -1.11 4.14 -1.16
CA LYS A 116 -1.72 3.54 -2.32
C LYS A 116 -1.50 2.04 -2.29
N LEU A 117 -2.57 1.28 -2.38
CA LEU A 117 -2.55 -0.17 -2.58
C LEU A 117 -2.76 -0.44 -4.07
N ILE A 118 -1.72 -0.95 -4.72
CA ILE A 118 -1.74 -1.24 -6.15
C ILE A 118 -2.08 -2.71 -6.35
N LEU A 119 -3.23 -2.96 -6.98
CA LEU A 119 -3.75 -4.29 -7.25
C LEU A 119 -3.76 -4.58 -8.75
N ARG A 120 -3.69 -5.85 -9.10
CA ARG A 120 -3.88 -6.36 -10.46
C ARG A 120 -4.98 -7.40 -10.49
N GLN A 121 -5.91 -7.26 -11.43
CA GLN A 121 -6.85 -8.32 -11.77
C GLN A 121 -6.89 -8.45 -13.29
N ASN A 122 -6.37 -9.57 -13.82
CA ASN A 122 -6.16 -9.74 -15.26
C ASN A 122 -5.33 -8.57 -15.86
N ASP A 123 -5.90 -7.84 -16.80
CA ASP A 123 -5.31 -6.66 -17.46
C ASP A 123 -5.72 -5.33 -16.79
N LYS A 124 -6.26 -5.38 -15.57
CA LYS A 124 -6.69 -4.18 -14.84
C LYS A 124 -5.73 -3.88 -13.70
N ILE A 125 -5.37 -2.62 -13.54
CA ILE A 125 -4.67 -2.10 -12.37
C ILE A 125 -5.63 -1.24 -11.57
N LEU A 126 -5.77 -1.57 -10.29
CA LEU A 126 -6.53 -0.76 -9.36
C LEU A 126 -5.56 -0.05 -8.43
N ASN A 127 -5.72 1.26 -8.32
CA ASN A 127 -4.95 2.08 -7.40
C ASN A 127 -5.90 2.60 -6.31
N LEU A 128 -5.85 1.98 -5.13
CA LEU A 128 -6.74 2.28 -4.02
C LEU A 128 -6.08 3.23 -3.03
N ASP A 129 -6.76 4.32 -2.70
CA ASP A 129 -6.37 5.18 -1.57
C ASP A 129 -6.68 4.47 -0.25
N VAL A 130 -5.66 4.27 0.57
CA VAL A 130 -5.73 3.49 1.81
C VAL A 130 -4.90 4.15 2.91
N ARG A 131 -5.22 3.85 4.18
CA ARG A 131 -4.35 4.24 5.29
C ARG A 131 -3.07 3.40 5.25
N PRO A 132 -1.91 3.96 5.65
CA PRO A 132 -0.66 3.20 5.69
C PRO A 132 -0.74 1.92 6.52
N SER A 133 -1.44 1.93 7.66
CA SER A 133 -1.59 0.75 8.51
C SER A 133 -2.25 -0.42 7.80
N ASP A 134 -3.36 -0.14 7.10
CA ASP A 134 -4.11 -1.15 6.36
C ASP A 134 -3.28 -1.66 5.17
N ALA A 135 -2.62 -0.74 4.46
CA ALA A 135 -1.77 -1.08 3.31
C ALA A 135 -0.62 -2.01 3.71
N VAL A 136 0.09 -1.66 4.79
CA VAL A 136 1.18 -2.46 5.35
C VAL A 136 0.68 -3.84 5.80
N ALA A 137 -0.47 -3.89 6.49
CA ALA A 137 -1.07 -5.14 6.93
C ALA A 137 -1.39 -6.11 5.79
N ILE A 138 -1.88 -5.59 4.66
CA ILE A 138 -2.13 -6.39 3.45
C ILE A 138 -0.82 -6.77 2.75
N ALA A 139 0.14 -5.85 2.63
CA ALA A 139 1.41 -6.10 1.97
C ALA A 139 2.19 -7.24 2.64
N VAL A 140 2.29 -7.21 3.98
CA VAL A 140 2.95 -8.26 4.76
C VAL A 140 2.30 -9.63 4.50
N ARG A 141 0.97 -9.71 4.50
CA ARG A 141 0.24 -10.98 4.30
C ARG A 141 0.32 -11.54 2.88
N THR A 142 0.54 -10.66 1.91
CA THR A 142 0.61 -11.00 0.48
C THR A 142 2.04 -11.02 -0.05
N ASN A 143 3.04 -10.76 0.81
CA ASN A 143 4.45 -10.58 0.45
C ASN A 143 4.67 -9.50 -0.62
N ALA A 144 3.81 -8.49 -0.67
CA ALA A 144 3.96 -7.37 -1.58
C ALA A 144 5.03 -6.38 -1.09
N SER A 145 5.75 -5.77 -2.02
CA SER A 145 6.79 -4.78 -1.69
C SER A 145 6.16 -3.46 -1.24
N ILE A 146 6.76 -2.84 -0.21
CA ILE A 146 6.37 -1.51 0.27
C ILE A 146 7.42 -0.49 -0.17
N TYR A 147 6.94 0.63 -0.69
CA TYR A 147 7.75 1.74 -1.16
C TYR A 147 7.34 3.02 -0.46
N VAL A 148 8.31 3.89 -0.16
CA VAL A 148 8.06 5.23 0.37
C VAL A 148 8.67 6.25 -0.58
N LYS A 149 7.93 7.34 -0.83
CA LYS A 149 8.39 8.42 -1.70
C LYS A 149 9.59 9.15 -1.08
N ASN A 150 10.64 9.37 -1.87
CA ASN A 150 11.88 9.96 -1.38
C ASN A 150 11.66 11.37 -0.80
N SER A 151 10.84 12.20 -1.45
CA SER A 151 10.50 13.53 -0.94
C SER A 151 9.75 13.50 0.40
N LEU A 152 9.03 12.42 0.68
CA LEU A 152 8.35 12.23 1.97
C LEU A 152 9.36 11.83 3.05
N LEU A 153 10.30 10.92 2.73
CA LEU A 153 11.41 10.57 3.62
C LEU A 153 12.25 11.79 4.00
N GLU A 154 12.63 12.61 3.01
CA GLU A 154 13.43 13.81 3.24
C GLU A 154 12.71 14.87 4.09
N SER A 155 11.38 14.95 4.01
CA SER A 155 10.60 15.99 4.68
C SER A 155 10.00 15.58 6.03
N LYS A 156 9.77 14.28 6.25
CA LYS A 156 9.11 13.74 7.45
C LYS A 156 9.88 12.62 8.14
N GLY A 157 10.86 12.02 7.46
CA GLY A 157 11.71 11.00 8.03
C GLY A 157 12.82 11.60 8.90
N GLU A 158 13.31 10.79 9.82
CA GLU A 158 14.51 11.03 10.61
C GLU A 158 15.71 10.37 9.93
N TRP A 159 16.84 11.06 9.85
CA TRP A 159 18.08 10.48 9.32
C TRP A 159 18.69 9.51 10.34
N VAL A 160 18.96 8.27 9.91
CA VAL A 160 19.40 7.16 10.78
C VAL A 160 20.66 6.43 10.29
N CYS A 161 21.31 6.99 9.28
CA CYS A 161 22.72 6.73 9.00
C CYS A 161 23.57 7.90 9.57
#